data_AF-A0A096BHA8-F1
#
_entry.id   AF-A0A096BHA8-F1
#
_cell.length_a   1.000
_cell.length_b   1.000
_cell.length_c   1.000
_cell.angle_alpha   90.00
_cell.angle_beta   90.00
_cell.angle_gamma   90.00
#
_symmetry.space_group_name_H-M   'P 1'
#
loop_
_entity.id
_entity.type
_entity.pdbx_description
1 polymer ?
#
loop_
_entity_poly.entity_id
_entity_poly.type
_entity_poly.pdbx_seq_one_letter_code
_entity_poly.pdbx_strand_id
1 'polypeptide(L)' 'MIKCSFCGYEFDENESKRGCQSCPLNKSCNKYKCPNCGFEIPKEPKLIQLIKKWRKKRNG' A
#
# COMPACT_ATOMS: atom_id res chain seq x y z
N MET A 1 4.16 1.09 8.55
CA MET A 1 4.63 2.14 7.62
C MET A 1 4.84 1.55 6.23
N ILE A 2 4.60 2.35 5.19
CA ILE A 2 4.86 2.03 3.78
C ILE A 2 6.12 2.78 3.36
N LYS A 3 7.05 2.09 2.71
CA LYS A 3 8.26 2.71 2.16
C LYS A 3 8.16 2.75 0.64
N CYS A 4 8.43 3.91 0.06
CA CYS A 4 8.51 4.03 -1.39
C CYS A 4 9.75 3.29 -1.91
N SER A 5 9.55 2.28 -2.76
CA SER A 5 10.65 1.56 -3.40
C SER A 5 11.44 2.42 -4.40
N PHE A 6 10.91 3.57 -4.81
CA PHE A 6 11.54 4.46 -5.78
C PHE A 6 12.39 5.55 -5.09
N CYS A 7 11.82 6.31 -4.15
CA CYS A 7 12.50 7.43 -3.51
C CYS A 7 12.89 7.19 -2.04
N GLY A 8 12.56 6.03 -1.47
CA GLY A 8 12.88 5.68 -0.09
C GLY A 8 12.07 6.39 0.99
N TYR A 9 11.18 7.32 0.63
CA TYR A 9 10.31 8.04 1.58
C TYR A 9 9.38 7.07 2.33
N GLU A 10 9.28 7.25 3.64
CA GLU A 10 8.42 6.46 4.51
C GLU A 10 7.18 7.25 4.88
N PHE A 11 6.02 6.63 4.72
CA PHE A 11 4.73 7.29 4.90
C PHE A 11 3.67 6.30 5.37
N ASP A 12 2.55 6.82 5.85
CA ASP A 12 1.38 6.03 6.23
C ASP A 12 0.25 6.04 5.17
N GLU A 13 -0.77 5.22 5.39
CA GLU A 13 -1.89 5.12 4.44
C GLU A 13 -2.68 6.43 4.31
N ASN A 14 -2.80 7.22 5.36
CA ASN A 14 -3.50 8.50 5.33
C ASN A 14 -2.71 9.55 4.54
N GLU A 15 -1.38 9.57 4.68
CA GLU A 15 -0.50 10.38 3.84
C GLU A 15 -0.60 9.95 2.37
N SER A 16 -0.71 8.65 2.11
CA SER A 16 -0.90 8.14 0.74
C SER A 16 -2.22 8.60 0.12
N LYS A 17 -3.30 8.71 0.90
CA LYS A 17 -4.60 9.24 0.42
C LYS A 17 -4.49 10.68 -0.07
N ARG A 18 -3.61 11.51 0.52
CA ARG A 18 -3.39 12.89 0.07
C ARG A 18 -2.93 12.93 -1.39
N GLY A 19 -2.03 12.03 -1.79
CA GLY A 19 -1.56 11.92 -3.18
C GLY A 19 -2.64 11.49 -4.19
N CYS A 20 -3.74 10.89 -3.71
CA CYS A 20 -4.87 10.39 -4.49
C CYS A 20 -6.14 11.26 -4.36
N GLN A 21 -6.10 12.42 -3.70
CA GLN A 21 -7.29 13.26 -3.48
C GLN A 21 -7.99 13.69 -4.78
N SER A 22 -7.22 13.93 -5.84
CA SER A 22 -7.75 14.29 -7.16
C SER A 22 -8.20 13.09 -8.01
N CYS A 23 -7.96 11.86 -7.55
CA CYS A 23 -8.33 10.66 -8.29
C CYS A 23 -9.76 10.21 -7.95
N PRO A 24 -10.70 10.21 -8.92
CA PRO A 24 -12.09 9.81 -8.68
C PRO A 24 -12.21 8.33 -8.25
N LEU A 25 -11.20 7.51 -8.54
CA LEU A 25 -11.13 6.10 -8.16
C LEU A 25 -10.44 5.86 -6.81
N ASN A 26 -10.11 6.90 -6.04
CA ASN A 26 -9.32 6.74 -4.80
C ASN A 26 -9.99 5.84 -3.74
N LYS A 27 -11.32 5.67 -3.78
CA LYS A 27 -12.07 4.80 -2.88
C LYS A 27 -11.98 3.32 -3.24
N SER A 28 -11.80 3.00 -4.52
CA SER A 28 -11.78 1.62 -5.05
C SER A 28 -10.40 1.19 -5.58
N CYS A 29 -9.43 2.10 -5.62
CA CYS A 29 -8.08 1.82 -6.09
C CYS A 29 -7.27 1.01 -5.05
N ASN A 30 -6.79 -0.16 -5.47
CA ASN A 30 -5.91 -1.03 -4.69
C ASN A 30 -4.43 -0.64 -4.84
N LYS A 31 -4.12 0.65 -4.89
CA LYS A 31 -2.76 1.19 -4.92
C LYS A 31 -2.55 2.25 -3.84
N TYR A 32 -1.34 2.35 -3.32
CA TYR A 32 -0.85 3.51 -2.59
C TYR A 32 -0.14 4.44 -3.58
N LYS A 33 -0.20 5.74 -3.35
CA LYS A 33 0.62 6.72 -4.05
C LYS A 33 1.57 7.37 -3.07
N CYS A 34 2.85 7.44 -3.41
CA CYS A 34 3.85 8.12 -2.61
C CYS A 34 3.57 9.63 -2.65
N PRO A 35 3.37 10.30 -1.50
CA PRO A 35 3.10 11.75 -1.47
C PRO A 35 4.33 12.58 -1.84
N ASN A 36 5.54 12.03 -1.71
CA ASN A 36 6.79 12.73 -2.00
C ASN A 36 7.17 12.75 -3.49
N CYS A 37 7.05 11.62 -4.18
CA CYS A 37 7.49 11.49 -5.59
C CYS A 37 6.37 11.10 -6.57
N GLY A 38 5.16 10.79 -6.07
CA GLY A 38 4.03 10.37 -6.89
C GLY A 38 4.04 8.92 -7.35
N PHE A 39 5.07 8.13 -7.00
CA PHE A 39 5.17 6.72 -7.39
C PHE A 39 4.00 5.87 -6.88
N GLU A 40 3.44 5.03 -7.74
CA GLU A 40 2.33 4.13 -7.41
C GLU A 40 2.83 2.77 -6.91
N ILE A 41 2.37 2.36 -5.75
CA ILE A 41 2.73 1.10 -5.10
C ILE A 41 1.48 0.21 -5.05
N PRO A 42 1.50 -1.00 -5.62
CA PRO A 42 0.35 -1.91 -5.53
C PRO A 42 0.12 -2.35 -4.08
N LYS A 43 -1.13 -2.32 -3.62
CA LYS A 43 -1.51 -2.90 -2.32
C LYS A 43 -1.45 -4.42 -2.43
N GLU A 44 -0.96 -5.08 -1.39
CA GLU A 44 -1.05 -6.54 -1.34
C GLU A 44 -2.52 -6.97 -1.35
N PRO A 45 -2.94 -7.86 -2.25
CA PRO A 45 -4.30 -8.40 -2.24
C PRO A 45 -4.55 -9.18 -0.95
N LYS A 46 -5.76 -9.03 -0.39
CA LYS A 46 -6.18 -9.66 0.88
C LYS A 46 -5.92 -11.17 0.91
N LEU A 47 -6.00 -11.84 -0.24
CA LEU A 47 -5.74 -13.27 -0.37
C LEU A 47 -4.29 -13.65 0.01
N ILE A 48 -3.30 -12.87 -0.42
CA ILE A 48 -1.88 -13.10 -0.07
C ILE A 48 -1.67 -12.91 1.43
N GLN A 49 -2.34 -11.94 2.04
CA GLN A 49 -2.27 -11.73 3.48
C GLN A 49 -2.85 -12.91 4.28
N LEU A 50 -3.95 -13.51 3.80
CA LEU A 50 -4.56 -14.70 4.41
C LEU A 50 -3.63 -15.92 4.31
N ILE A 51 -3.04 -16.16 3.14
CA ILE A 51 -2.08 -17.26 2.92
C ILE A 51 -0.86 -17.10 3.83
N LYS A 52 -0.30 -15.89 3.94
CA LYS A 52 0.82 -15.60 4.86
C LYS A 52 0.45 -15.92 6.32
N LYS A 53 -0.74 -15.52 6.78
CA LYS A 53 -1.22 -15.82 8.15
C LYS A 53 -1.39 -17.33 8.38
N TRP A 54 -1.98 -18.04 7.42
CA TRP A 54 -2.14 -19.50 7.48
C TRP A 54 -0.80 -20.23 7.57
N ARG A 55 0.17 -19.86 6.71
CA ARG A 55 1.51 -20.45 6.72
C ARG A 55 2.25 -20.19 8.03
N LYS A 56 2.12 -18.98 8.60
CA LYS A 56 2.74 -18.63 9.89
C LYS A 56 2.15 -19.43 11.06
N LYS A 57 0.85 -19.76 11.01
CA LYS A 57 0.16 -20.60 12.01
C LYS A 57 0.50 -22.09 11.90
N ARG A 58 0.99 -22.55 10.74
CA ARG A 58 1.32 -23.96 10.48
C ARG A 58 2.79 -24.32 10.77
N ASN A 59 3.65 -23.31 10.89
CA ASN A 59 5.09 -23.45 11.16
C ASN A 59 5.48 -23.10 12.61
N GLY A 60 4.50 -23.01 13.52
CA GLY A 60 4.68 -22.88 14.97
C GLY A 60 3.79 -23.88 15.68
#